data_AF-A0A2M7J930-F1
#
_entry.id   AF-A0A2M7J930-F1
#
_cell.length_a   1.000
_cell.length_b   1.000
_cell.length_c   1.000
_cell.angle_alpha   90.00
_cell.angle_beta   90.00
_cell.angle_gamma   90.00
#
_symmetry.space_group_name_H-M   'P 1'
#
loop_
_entity.id
_entity.type
_entity.pdbx_description
1 polymer ?
#
loop_
_entity_poly.entity_id
_entity_poly.type
_entity_poly.pdbx_seq_one_letter_code
_entity_poly.pdbx_strand_id
1 'polypeptide(L)'
;MKKNIQSGRSGQAMAEMVICLIVLPLFITAIVRFGQTLIIQQRLLMAAKHGVILKSTNLVADTYVRSEVKKFLAEGTPKLDSGKITITFAKTSRFGNPISHVMVGYRIKVPKFSNSFFQPFSTEEIPLKEQAYCADFRRLPLDPYNPDF
;
A
#
# COMPACT_ATOMS: atom_id res chain seq x y z
N MET A 1 -19.70 -54.03 -37.54
CA MET A 1 -18.61 -53.91 -36.56
C MET A 1 -18.48 -52.45 -36.11
N LYS A 2 -19.02 -52.09 -34.93
CA LYS A 2 -18.81 -50.77 -34.32
C LYS A 2 -17.63 -50.87 -33.36
N LYS A 3 -16.50 -50.23 -33.68
CA LYS A 3 -15.38 -50.08 -32.75
C LYS A 3 -15.81 -49.07 -31.67
N ASN A 4 -16.04 -49.58 -30.47
CA ASN A 4 -16.34 -48.78 -29.28
C ASN A 4 -15.01 -48.22 -28.75
N ILE A 5 -14.67 -46.99 -29.13
CA ILE A 5 -13.48 -46.29 -28.62
C ILE A 5 -13.86 -45.78 -27.23
N GLN A 6 -13.61 -46.59 -26.20
CA GLN A 6 -13.60 -46.12 -24.81
C GLN A 6 -12.45 -45.12 -24.68
N SER A 7 -12.78 -43.83 -24.66
CA SER A 7 -11.81 -42.75 -24.50
C SER A 7 -11.20 -42.76 -23.10
N GLY A 8 -9.90 -42.44 -23.01
CA GLY A 8 -9.03 -42.54 -21.84
C GLY A 8 -9.37 -41.63 -20.67
N ARG A 9 -10.50 -41.89 -20.00
CA ARG A 9 -10.95 -41.19 -18.78
C ARG A 9 -9.94 -41.23 -17.62
N SER A 10 -9.13 -42.29 -17.50
CA SER A 10 -8.14 -42.41 -16.41
C SER A 10 -6.91 -41.53 -16.62
N GLY A 11 -6.44 -41.39 -17.86
CA GLY A 11 -5.28 -40.57 -18.21
C GLY A 11 -5.55 -39.07 -18.11
N GLN A 12 -6.77 -38.65 -18.47
CA GLN A 12 -7.21 -37.27 -18.32
C GLN A 12 -7.27 -36.85 -16.83
N ALA A 13 -7.83 -37.69 -15.96
CA ALA A 13 -7.93 -37.40 -14.54
C ALA A 13 -6.54 -37.27 -13.86
N MET A 14 -5.57 -38.09 -14.26
CA MET A 14 -4.19 -37.95 -13.78
C MET A 14 -3.54 -36.64 -14.25
N ALA A 15 -3.75 -36.24 -15.51
CA ALA A 15 -3.22 -34.98 -16.04
C ALA A 15 -3.83 -33.76 -15.31
N GLU A 16 -5.14 -33.75 -15.08
CA GLU A 16 -5.83 -32.69 -14.34
C GLU A 16 -5.33 -32.59 -12.89
N MET A 17 -5.08 -33.72 -12.22
CA MET A 17 -4.56 -33.75 -10.85
C MET A 17 -3.15 -33.12 -10.74
N VAL A 18 -2.28 -33.42 -11.71
CA VAL A 18 -0.92 -32.86 -11.77
C VAL A 18 -0.96 -31.34 -12.03
N ILE A 19 -1.84 -30.89 -12.92
CA ILE A 19 -2.05 -29.45 -13.19
C ILE A 19 -2.57 -28.75 -11.93
N CYS A 20 -3.56 -29.32 -11.25
CA CYS A 20 -4.10 -28.76 -10.00
C CYS A 20 -3.02 -28.64 -8.91
N LEU A 21 -2.15 -29.64 -8.76
CA LEU A 21 -1.05 -29.61 -7.80
C LEU A 21 -0.05 -28.47 -8.04
N ILE A 22 0.12 -28.04 -9.29
CA ILE A 22 1.03 -26.93 -9.65
C ILE A 22 0.30 -25.58 -9.57
N VAL A 23 -0.93 -25.50 -10.07
CA VAL A 23 -1.69 -24.24 -10.16
C VAL A 23 -2.13 -23.75 -8.78
N LEU A 24 -2.52 -24.65 -7.88
CA LEU A 24 -3.07 -24.27 -6.58
C LEU A 24 -2.05 -23.55 -5.67
N PRO A 25 -0.79 -24.00 -5.51
CA PRO A 25 0.23 -23.23 -4.80
C PRO A 25 0.55 -21.87 -5.45
N LEU A 26 0.56 -21.79 -6.78
CA LEU A 26 0.75 -20.51 -7.49
C LEU A 26 -0.39 -19.53 -7.20
N PHE A 27 -1.62 -20.01 -7.14
CA PHE A 27 -2.78 -19.18 -6.83
C PHE A 27 -2.77 -18.71 -5.37
N ILE A 28 -2.46 -19.61 -4.42
CA ILE A 28 -2.34 -19.25 -2.99
C ILE A 28 -1.26 -18.19 -2.80
N THR A 29 -0.08 -18.38 -3.40
CA THR A 29 1.02 -17.41 -3.28
C THR A 29 0.65 -16.06 -3.89
N ALA A 30 -0.05 -16.03 -5.02
CA ALA A 30 -0.56 -14.79 -5.62
C ALA A 30 -1.54 -14.05 -4.69
N ILE A 31 -2.53 -14.76 -4.12
CA ILE A 31 -3.51 -14.17 -3.20
C ILE A 31 -2.81 -13.60 -1.96
N VAL A 32 -1.89 -14.35 -1.35
CA VAL A 32 -1.17 -13.90 -0.15
C VAL A 32 -0.36 -12.63 -0.44
N ARG A 33 0.34 -12.58 -1.58
CA ARG A 33 1.11 -11.40 -2.00
C ARG A 33 0.22 -10.19 -2.27
N PHE A 34 -0.94 -10.42 -2.90
CA PHE A 34 -1.92 -9.37 -3.13
C PHE A 34 -2.48 -8.81 -1.81
N GLY A 35 -2.86 -9.70 -0.87
CA GLY A 35 -3.32 -9.30 0.46
C GLY A 35 -2.27 -8.50 1.24
N GLN A 36 -1.01 -8.93 1.22
CA GLN A 36 0.09 -8.18 1.83
C GLN A 36 0.22 -6.77 1.24
N THR A 37 0.07 -6.62 -0.07
CA THR A 37 0.14 -5.32 -0.75
C THR A 37 -0.96 -4.37 -0.28
N LEU A 38 -2.20 -4.86 -0.14
CA LEU A 38 -3.33 -4.07 0.37
C LEU A 38 -3.12 -3.64 1.83
N ILE A 39 -2.61 -4.53 2.68
CA ILE A 39 -2.32 -4.21 4.08
C ILE A 39 -1.25 -3.11 4.17
N ILE A 40 -0.22 -3.16 3.31
CA ILE A 40 0.80 -2.13 3.23
C ILE A 40 0.19 -0.78 2.82
N GLN A 41 -0.67 -0.74 1.79
CA GLN A 41 -1.37 0.49 1.39
C GLN A 41 -2.20 1.08 2.53
N GLN A 42 -3.00 0.26 3.22
CA GLN A 42 -3.79 0.73 4.36
C GLN A 42 -2.91 1.32 5.47
N ARG A 43 -1.76 0.69 5.77
CA ARG A 43 -0.80 1.23 6.74
C ARG A 43 -0.18 2.54 6.30
N LEU A 44 0.19 2.67 5.03
CA LEU A 44 0.72 3.93 4.48
C LEU A 44 -0.32 5.04 4.60
N LEU A 45 -1.59 4.75 4.34
CA LEU A 45 -2.68 5.70 4.50
C LEU A 45 -2.89 6.10 5.97
N MET A 46 -2.89 5.14 6.90
CA MET A 46 -2.98 5.44 8.35
C MET A 46 -1.80 6.29 8.82
N ALA A 47 -0.60 6.00 8.35
CA ALA A 47 0.61 6.76 8.68
C ALA A 47 0.56 8.18 8.08
N ALA A 48 0.05 8.34 6.86
CA ALA A 48 -0.18 9.64 6.24
C ALA A 48 -1.22 10.45 7.04
N LYS A 49 -2.33 9.82 7.46
CA LYS A 49 -3.35 10.45 8.32
C LYS A 49 -2.78 10.88 9.67
N HIS A 50 -2.00 10.01 10.31
CA HIS A 50 -1.37 10.34 11.58
C HIS A 50 -0.36 11.49 11.43
N GLY A 51 0.48 11.44 10.40
CA GLY A 51 1.45 12.50 10.11
C GLY A 51 0.80 13.83 9.77
N VAL A 52 -0.31 13.84 9.02
CA VAL A 52 -1.00 15.09 8.67
C VAL A 52 -1.70 15.72 9.87
N ILE A 53 -2.23 14.92 10.80
CA ILE A 53 -2.80 15.43 12.05
C ILE A 53 -1.72 16.08 12.92
N LEU A 54 -0.58 15.41 13.10
CA LEU A 54 0.54 15.99 13.86
C LEU A 54 1.02 17.30 13.23
N LYS A 55 1.12 17.33 11.90
CA LYS A 55 1.54 18.52 11.16
C LYS A 55 0.51 19.65 11.22
N SER A 56 -0.79 19.35 11.16
CA SER A 56 -1.85 20.36 11.19
C SER A 56 -2.03 21.02 12.56
N THR A 57 -1.43 20.49 13.63
CA THR A 57 -1.36 21.20 14.92
C THR A 57 -0.32 22.33 14.92
N ASN A 58 0.69 22.31 14.03
CA ASN A 58 1.87 23.19 14.05
C ASN A 58 2.58 23.26 15.43
N LEU A 59 2.38 22.29 16.31
CA LEU A 59 3.04 22.22 17.62
C LEU A 59 4.38 21.47 17.56
N VAL A 60 4.64 20.82 16.43
CA VAL A 60 5.68 19.79 16.30
C VAL A 60 6.48 20.05 15.03
N ALA A 61 7.81 19.92 15.12
CA ALA A 61 8.71 20.10 13.98
C ALA A 61 8.53 18.98 12.94
N ASP A 62 8.72 19.31 11.66
CA ASP A 62 8.61 18.35 10.54
C ASP A 62 9.57 17.15 10.71
N THR A 63 10.71 17.34 11.37
CA THR A 63 11.67 16.26 11.69
C THR A 63 11.08 15.23 12.63
N TYR A 64 10.35 15.66 13.66
CA TYR A 64 9.67 14.78 14.60
C TYR A 64 8.52 14.05 13.92
N VAL A 65 7.70 14.74 13.12
CA VAL A 65 6.62 14.11 12.36
C VAL A 65 7.17 13.02 11.44
N ARG A 66 8.31 13.28 10.79
CA ARG A 66 8.99 12.28 9.95
C ARG A 66 9.49 11.08 10.76
N SER A 67 10.11 11.28 11.91
CA SER A 67 10.58 10.18 12.75
C SER A 67 9.41 9.35 13.29
N GLU A 68 8.33 9.98 13.70
CA GLU A 68 7.15 9.31 14.26
C GLU A 68 6.45 8.45 13.19
N VAL A 69 6.21 9.02 12.00
CA VAL A 69 5.63 8.28 10.87
C VAL A 69 6.54 7.13 10.44
N LYS A 70 7.87 7.34 10.42
CA LYS A 70 8.83 6.29 10.07
C LYS A 70 8.87 5.17 11.12
N LYS A 71 8.81 5.52 12.41
CA LYS A 71 8.74 4.58 13.53
C LYS A 71 7.46 3.76 13.48
N PHE A 72 6.31 4.41 13.29
CA PHE A 72 5.01 3.76 13.15
C PHE A 72 4.99 2.67 12.04
N LEU A 73 5.61 2.98 10.90
CA LEU A 73 5.72 2.05 9.78
C LEU A 73 6.76 0.94 10.01
N ALA A 74 7.87 1.23 10.71
CA ALA A 74 8.93 0.27 10.97
C ALA A 74 8.59 -0.74 12.08
N GLU A 75 7.88 -0.32 13.13
CA GLU A 75 7.63 -1.15 14.32
C GLU A 75 6.40 -2.06 14.19
N GLY A 76 5.46 -1.71 13.31
CA GLY A 76 4.21 -2.45 13.24
C GLY A 76 4.19 -3.61 12.24
N THR A 77 3.02 -4.23 12.08
CA THR A 77 2.83 -5.44 11.25
C THR A 77 2.01 -5.14 9.99
N PRO A 78 2.51 -5.48 8.79
CA PRO A 78 3.85 -5.97 8.47
C PRO A 78 4.94 -4.90 8.69
N LYS A 79 6.14 -5.35 9.09
CA LYS A 79 7.30 -4.47 9.31
C LYS A 79 7.79 -3.95 7.96
N LEU A 80 7.79 -2.63 7.80
CA LEU A 80 8.28 -1.98 6.59
C LEU A 80 9.74 -1.56 6.76
N ASP A 81 10.53 -1.80 5.72
CA ASP A 81 11.94 -1.41 5.71
C ASP A 81 12.06 0.11 5.67
N SER A 82 12.69 0.65 6.71
CA SER A 82 12.88 2.08 6.90
C SER A 82 13.66 2.76 5.77
N GLY A 83 14.49 2.01 5.02
CA GLY A 83 15.25 2.51 3.87
C GLY A 83 14.42 2.69 2.60
N LYS A 84 13.22 2.09 2.54
CA LYS A 84 12.32 2.16 1.38
C LYS A 84 11.16 3.15 1.57
N ILE A 85 11.05 3.73 2.76
CA ILE A 85 10.02 4.70 3.12
C ILE A 85 10.44 6.10 2.64
N THR A 86 9.53 6.79 1.94
CA THR A 86 9.70 8.18 1.51
C THR A 86 8.58 9.02 2.13
N ILE A 87 8.92 10.10 2.83
CA ILE A 87 7.92 10.99 3.44
C ILE A 87 8.13 12.40 2.91
N THR A 88 7.10 12.94 2.27
CA THR A 88 7.09 14.29 1.69
C THR A 88 6.01 15.13 2.35
N PHE A 89 6.37 16.36 2.65
CA PHE A 89 5.52 17.32 3.33
C PHE A 89 5.24 18.47 2.37
N ALA A 90 3.97 18.83 2.20
CA ALA A 90 3.60 20.07 1.52
C ALA A 90 2.61 20.86 2.37
N LYS A 91 2.52 22.16 2.10
CA LYS A 91 1.44 23.02 2.58
C LYS A 91 0.79 23.60 1.34
N THR A 92 -0.52 23.44 1.22
CA THR A 92 -1.30 24.07 0.14
C THR A 92 -2.31 25.02 0.77
N SER A 93 -2.64 26.11 0.09
CA SER A 93 -3.72 26.99 0.51
C SER A 93 -4.81 26.91 -0.54
N ARG A 94 -6.02 26.54 -0.11
CA ARG A 94 -7.20 26.57 -0.97
C ARG A 94 -8.22 27.47 -0.29
N PHE A 95 -8.64 28.55 -0.96
CA PHE A 95 -9.61 29.51 -0.45
C PHE A 95 -9.23 30.15 0.91
N GLY A 96 -7.96 30.52 1.09
CA GLY A 96 -7.48 31.20 2.31
C GLY A 96 -7.21 30.29 3.51
N ASN A 97 -7.72 29.05 3.51
CA ASN A 97 -7.45 28.09 4.57
C ASN A 97 -6.15 27.31 4.29
N PRO A 98 -5.16 27.34 5.20
CA PRO A 98 -3.98 26.49 5.08
C PRO A 98 -4.36 25.02 5.28
N ILE A 99 -3.96 24.18 4.34
CA ILE A 99 -4.15 22.74 4.34
C ILE A 99 -2.77 22.09 4.40
N SER A 100 -2.58 21.29 5.45
CA SER A 100 -1.41 20.43 5.58
C SER A 100 -1.58 19.20 4.70
N HIS A 101 -0.52 18.86 3.96
CA HIS A 101 -0.45 17.70 3.09
C HIS A 101 0.75 16.84 3.47
N VAL A 102 0.50 15.55 3.68
CA VAL A 102 1.53 14.54 3.94
C VAL A 102 1.38 13.40 2.95
N MET A 103 2.45 13.13 2.21
CA MET A 103 2.56 12.01 1.30
C MET A 103 3.57 11.01 1.85
N VAL A 104 3.15 9.77 1.99
CA VAL A 104 3.96 8.65 2.48
C VAL A 104 4.05 7.61 1.39
N GLY A 105 5.26 7.27 0.98
CA GLY A 105 5.53 6.28 -0.04
C GLY A 105 6.39 5.13 0.45
N TYR A 106 6.27 3.98 -0.19
CA TYR A 106 7.06 2.79 0.07
C TYR A 106 7.34 2.02 -1.22
N ARG A 107 8.57 1.52 -1.39
CA ARG A 107 8.94 0.71 -2.55
C ARG A 107 8.66 -0.76 -2.28
N ILE A 108 7.71 -1.34 -3.01
CA ILE A 108 7.41 -2.77 -2.96
C ILE A 108 8.03 -3.51 -4.13
N LYS A 109 8.38 -4.77 -3.90
CA LYS A 109 8.84 -5.70 -4.94
C LYS A 109 7.65 -6.50 -5.42
N VAL A 110 7.26 -6.30 -6.69
CA VAL A 110 6.18 -7.07 -7.32
C VAL A 110 6.75 -8.04 -8.35
N PRO A 111 6.16 -9.23 -8.51
CA PRO A 111 6.51 -10.12 -9.60
C PRO A 111 6.05 -9.52 -10.93
N LYS A 112 6.95 -9.55 -11.92
CA LYS A 112 6.69 -9.20 -13.31
C LYS A 112 6.84 -10.47 -14.15
N PHE A 113 5.85 -10.74 -14.99
CA PHE A 113 5.94 -11.81 -15.96
C PHE A 113 7.00 -11.48 -17.00
N SER A 114 7.98 -12.37 -17.12
CA SER A 114 9.03 -12.29 -18.14
C SER A 114 8.67 -13.19 -19.31
N ASN A 115 9.07 -12.79 -20.53
CA ASN A 115 8.92 -13.62 -21.73
C ASN A 115 9.89 -14.83 -21.74
N SER A 116 10.71 -14.98 -20.70
CA SER A 116 11.68 -16.07 -20.57
C SER A 116 11.04 -17.32 -19.98
N PHE A 117 11.00 -18.40 -20.75
CA PHE A 117 10.43 -19.70 -20.32
C PHE A 117 11.11 -20.28 -19.06
N PHE A 118 12.42 -20.07 -18.89
CA PHE A 118 13.20 -20.60 -17.76
C PHE A 118 13.24 -19.67 -16.53
N GLN A 119 12.78 -18.43 -16.65
CA GLN A 119 12.63 -17.49 -15.54
C GLN A 119 11.34 -16.68 -15.73
N PRO A 120 10.17 -17.31 -15.52
CA PRO A 120 8.88 -16.68 -15.77
C PRO A 120 8.61 -15.49 -14.84
N PHE A 121 9.30 -15.40 -13.70
CA PHE A 121 9.11 -14.36 -12.70
C PHE A 121 10.37 -13.50 -12.53
N SER A 122 10.30 -12.25 -12.98
CA SER A 122 11.24 -11.19 -12.59
C SER A 122 10.64 -10.36 -11.46
N THR A 123 11.44 -9.57 -10.75
CA THR A 123 10.94 -8.67 -9.70
C THR A 123 11.15 -7.22 -10.11
N GLU A 124 10.09 -6.42 -10.06
CA GLU A 124 10.13 -4.98 -10.31
C GLU A 124 9.84 -4.22 -9.01
N GLU A 125 10.55 -3.11 -8.77
CA GLU A 125 10.28 -2.23 -7.63
C GLU A 125 9.29 -1.14 -8.03
N ILE A 126 8.09 -1.19 -7.47
CA ILE A 126 7.04 -0.18 -7.70
C ILE A 126 6.89 0.71 -6.47
N PRO A 127 6.87 2.05 -6.62
CA PRO A 127 6.59 2.96 -5.52
C PRO A 127 5.07 3.01 -5.25
N LEU A 128 4.64 2.49 -4.10
CA LEU A 128 3.33 2.80 -3.53
C LEU A 128 3.39 4.18 -2.88
N LYS A 129 2.32 4.97 -3.04
CA LYS A 129 2.20 6.30 -2.45
C LYS A 129 0.79 6.51 -1.95
N GLU A 130 0.67 6.93 -0.71
CA GLU A 130 -0.59 7.34 -0.08
C GLU A 130 -0.46 8.76 0.43
N GLN A 131 -1.58 9.49 0.42
CA GLN A 131 -1.61 10.90 0.78
C GLN A 131 -2.80 11.23 1.67
N ALA A 132 -2.60 12.15 2.60
CA ALA A 132 -3.64 12.66 3.46
C ALA A 132 -3.58 14.18 3.57
N TYR A 133 -4.75 14.78 3.74
CA TYR A 133 -4.95 16.22 3.86
C TYR A 133 -5.66 16.53 5.18
N CYS A 134 -5.26 17.61 5.84
CA CYS A 134 -5.94 18.11 7.02
C CYS A 134 -5.88 19.64 7.05
N ALA A 135 -6.99 20.28 7.39
CA ALA A 135 -7.01 21.71 7.64
C ALA A 135 -6.16 22.04 8.87
N ASP A 136 -5.47 23.17 8.85
CA ASP A 136 -4.68 23.64 9.97
C ASP A 136 -5.60 24.06 11.13
N PHE A 137 -5.40 23.49 12.31
CA PHE A 137 -6.28 23.74 13.47
C PHE A 137 -6.06 25.13 14.07
N ARG A 138 -4.90 25.77 13.83
CA ARG A 138 -4.56 27.07 14.41
C ARG A 138 -5.12 28.28 13.65
N ARG A 139 -5.70 28.08 12.46
CA ARG A 139 -6.34 29.15 11.67
C ARG A 139 -7.74 28.76 11.22
N LEU A 140 -8.55 28.19 12.12
CA LEU A 140 -9.97 28.44 11.97
C LEU A 140 -10.14 29.96 12.12
N PRO A 141 -10.72 30.68 11.13
CA PRO A 141 -11.05 32.07 11.34
C PRO A 141 -11.90 32.12 12.61
N LEU A 142 -11.44 32.86 13.61
CA LEU A 142 -12.35 33.40 14.62
C LEU A 142 -13.47 34.04 13.82
N ASP A 143 -14.67 33.52 14.00
CA ASP A 143 -15.87 34.12 13.44
C ASP A 143 -15.84 35.60 13.86
N PRO A 144 -15.72 36.57 12.93
CA PRO A 144 -15.63 37.98 13.31
C PRO A 144 -16.97 38.51 13.83
N TYR A 145 -17.95 37.64 14.08
CA TYR A 145 -19.36 37.96 14.32
C TYR A 145 -19.94 37.32 15.59
N ASN A 146 -19.10 37.00 16.59
CA ASN A 146 -19.62 36.71 17.93
C ASN A 146 -18.81 37.47 19.01
N PRO A 147 -19.30 38.64 19.48
CA PRO A 147 -18.64 39.43 20.51
C PRO A 147 -18.90 38.95 21.95
N ASP A 148 -19.58 37.83 22.18
CA ASP A 148 -19.99 37.42 23.53
C ASP A 148 -19.18 36.22 24.05
N PHE A 149 -17.93 36.48 24.46
CA PHE A 149 -17.22 35.78 25.54
C PHE A 149 -16.28 36.73 26.26
#